data_AF-C4GEJ6-F1
#
_entry.id   AF-C4GEJ6-F1
#
_cell.length_a   1.000
_cell.length_b   1.000
_cell.length_c   1.000
_cell.angle_alpha   90.00
_cell.angle_beta   90.00
_cell.angle_gamma   90.00
#
_symmetry.space_group_name_H-M   'P 1'
#
loop_
_entity.id
_entity.type
_entity.pdbx_description
1 polymer ?
#
loop_
_entity_poly.entity_id
_entity_poly.type
_entity_poly.pdbx_seq_one_letter_code
_entity_poly.pdbx_strand_id
1 'polypeptide(L)'
;MDEEGRDFNVRATAVCPGGLRTSFLGGSARFPEHPIVDYAGVRDYENAYRRLNQNQSGDPEKATRALIALAAADNPPKRIYLGADSFAAMERKMGKVAAEMAAWEELSHSTKYEG
;
A
#
# COMPACT_ATOMS: atom_id res chain seq x y z
N MET A 1 13.71 0.23 8.04
CA MET A 1 12.69 1.17 8.54
C MET A 1 12.56 1.11 10.07
N ASP A 2 12.99 0.03 10.73
CA ASP A 2 13.00 -0.13 12.20
C ASP A 2 14.40 -0.41 12.78
N GLU A 3 15.39 -0.79 11.97
CA GLU A 3 16.71 -1.23 12.44
C GLU A 3 17.45 -0.18 13.28
N GLU A 4 17.37 1.09 12.90
CA GLU A 4 17.98 2.20 13.64
C GLU A 4 17.28 2.51 14.97
N GLY A 5 15.99 2.20 15.10
CA GLY A 5 15.18 2.51 16.28
C GLY A 5 15.26 1.48 17.40
N ARG A 6 15.78 0.27 17.11
CA ARG A 6 15.80 -0.86 18.04
C ARG A 6 16.61 -0.59 19.30
N ASP A 7 17.74 0.06 19.15
CA ASP A 7 18.63 0.40 20.28
C ASP A 7 17.98 1.41 21.25
N PHE A 8 16.94 2.11 20.78
CA PHE A 8 16.17 3.08 21.56
C PHE A 8 14.81 2.53 22.03
N ASN A 9 14.56 1.23 21.83
CA ASN A 9 13.26 0.60 22.09
C ASN A 9 12.09 1.28 21.35
N VAL A 10 12.36 1.82 20.16
CA VAL A 10 11.35 2.42 19.27
C VAL A 10 11.00 1.44 18.17
N ARG A 11 9.70 1.24 17.94
CA ARG A 11 9.17 0.35 16.92
C ARG A 11 8.37 1.16 15.90
N ALA A 12 8.53 0.83 14.63
CA ALA A 12 7.84 1.50 13.53
C ALA A 12 7.16 0.48 12.60
N THR A 13 5.87 0.68 12.36
CA THR A 13 5.09 -0.11 11.40
C THR A 13 4.49 0.80 10.34
N ALA A 14 4.79 0.52 9.07
CA ALA A 14 4.08 1.11 7.95
C ALA A 14 2.70 0.44 7.79
N VAL A 15 1.63 1.19 8.03
CA VAL A 15 0.26 0.71 7.80
C VAL A 15 -0.14 1.08 6.38
N CYS A 16 -0.50 0.07 5.58
CA CYS A 16 -0.94 0.21 4.20
C CYS A 16 -2.44 -0.13 4.11
N PRO A 17 -3.34 0.81 4.45
CA PRO A 17 -4.77 0.54 4.41
C PRO A 17 -5.30 0.48 2.98
N GLY A 18 -6.35 -0.31 2.78
CA GLY A 18 -7.22 -0.21 1.62
C GLY A 18 -8.19 0.96 1.72
N GLY A 19 -9.25 0.93 0.92
CA GLY A 19 -10.30 1.93 1.00
C GLY A 19 -11.04 1.88 2.34
N LEU A 20 -10.98 2.95 3.14
CA LEU A 20 -11.78 3.13 4.37
C LEU A 20 -12.92 4.13 4.13
N ARG A 21 -14.12 3.82 4.63
CA ARG A 21 -15.29 4.72 4.58
C ARG A 21 -15.14 5.92 5.53
N THR A 22 -14.25 6.83 5.17
CA THR A 22 -14.02 8.10 5.88
C THR A 22 -14.45 9.27 5.01
N SER A 23 -14.38 10.50 5.54
CA SER A 23 -14.59 11.74 4.77
C SER A 23 -13.46 12.04 3.77
N PHE A 24 -12.42 11.20 3.69
CA PHE A 24 -11.25 11.45 2.85
C PHE A 24 -11.61 11.72 1.38
N LEU A 25 -12.40 10.84 0.74
CA LEU A 25 -12.82 11.03 -0.65
C LEU A 25 -13.88 12.14 -0.83
N GLY A 26 -14.52 12.57 0.26
CA GLY A 26 -15.54 13.62 0.24
C GLY A 26 -14.99 15.04 0.35
N GLY A 27 -13.75 15.23 0.81
CA GLY A 27 -13.20 16.59 0.98
C GLY A 27 -11.69 16.70 1.22
N SER A 28 -11.00 15.64 1.63
CA SER A 28 -9.55 15.66 1.83
C SER A 28 -8.76 15.27 0.58
N ALA A 29 -9.35 14.44 -0.29
CA ALA A 29 -8.75 14.03 -1.55
C ALA A 29 -8.64 15.22 -2.50
N ARG A 30 -7.43 15.45 -3.00
CA ARG A 30 -7.12 16.49 -3.99
C ARG A 30 -6.95 15.86 -5.36
N PHE A 31 -7.37 16.61 -6.36
CA PHE A 31 -7.41 16.19 -7.75
C PHE A 31 -6.96 17.35 -8.63
N PRO A 32 -6.40 17.08 -9.81
CA PRO A 32 -5.81 18.12 -10.66
C PRO A 32 -6.88 19.13 -11.10
N GLU A 33 -6.58 20.42 -10.89
CA GLU A 33 -7.43 21.53 -11.35
C GLU A 33 -7.31 21.74 -12.87
N HIS A 34 -6.16 21.39 -13.45
CA HIS A 34 -5.88 21.52 -14.88
C HIS A 34 -5.46 20.16 -15.47
N PRO A 35 -6.42 19.33 -15.91
CA PRO A 35 -6.10 18.02 -16.48
C PRO A 35 -5.46 18.14 -17.88
N ILE A 36 -4.46 17.30 -18.15
CA ILE A 36 -3.83 17.16 -19.47
C ILE A 36 -4.60 16.12 -20.27
N VAL A 37 -5.01 16.48 -21.50
CA VAL A 37 -5.87 15.64 -22.36
C VAL A 37 -5.28 14.27 -22.68
N ASP A 38 -3.96 14.20 -22.87
CA ASP A 38 -3.24 12.95 -23.20
C ASP A 38 -3.32 11.89 -22.08
N TYR A 39 -3.74 12.27 -20.87
CA TYR A 39 -3.88 11.38 -19.72
C TYR A 39 -5.35 10.99 -19.45
N ALA A 40 -6.19 10.92 -20.50
CA ALA A 40 -7.61 10.57 -20.38
C ALA A 40 -7.86 9.28 -19.57
N GLY A 41 -7.07 8.22 -19.81
CA GLY A 41 -7.19 6.98 -19.05
C GLY A 41 -6.97 7.14 -17.54
N VAL A 42 -6.07 8.05 -17.12
CA VAL A 42 -5.86 8.36 -15.69
C VAL A 42 -7.08 9.09 -15.12
N ARG A 43 -7.77 9.90 -15.92
CA ARG A 43 -9.01 10.58 -15.48
C ARG A 43 -10.16 9.60 -15.29
N ASP A 44 -10.23 8.54 -16.08
CA ASP A 44 -11.23 7.49 -15.87
C ASP A 44 -11.03 6.76 -14.53
N TYR A 45 -9.78 6.44 -14.19
CA TYR A 45 -9.44 5.89 -12.87
C TYR A 45 -9.77 6.87 -11.74
N GLU A 46 -9.47 8.15 -11.92
CA GLU A 46 -9.82 9.18 -10.93
C GLU A 46 -11.34 9.24 -10.70
N ASN A 47 -12.12 9.27 -11.78
CA ASN A 47 -13.57 9.31 -11.72
C ASN A 47 -14.14 8.04 -11.05
N ALA A 48 -13.57 6.87 -11.34
CA ALA A 48 -13.92 5.64 -10.65
C ALA A 48 -13.60 5.72 -9.15
N TYR A 49 -12.45 6.29 -8.79
CA TYR A 49 -12.03 6.46 -7.41
C TYR A 49 -12.95 7.41 -6.65
N ARG A 50 -13.37 8.53 -7.26
CA ARG A 50 -14.35 9.46 -6.66
C ARG A 50 -15.69 8.78 -6.37
N ARG A 51 -16.16 7.91 -7.28
CA ARG A 51 -17.41 7.14 -7.10
C ARG A 51 -17.33 6.14 -5.94
N LEU A 52 -16.15 5.84 -5.41
CA LEU A 52 -16.00 5.01 -4.22
C LEU A 52 -16.31 5.75 -2.92
N ASN A 53 -16.52 7.08 -2.93
CA ASN A 53 -16.88 7.79 -1.70
C ASN A 53 -18.13 7.17 -1.06
N GLN A 54 -18.03 6.83 0.23
CA GLN A 54 -19.02 6.09 1.02
C GLN A 54 -19.29 4.63 0.58
N ASN A 55 -18.66 4.16 -0.50
CA ASN A 55 -18.77 2.80 -1.00
C ASN A 55 -17.44 2.01 -0.87
N GLN A 56 -16.46 2.53 -0.13
CA GLN A 56 -15.25 1.79 0.18
C GLN A 56 -15.58 0.53 1.00
N SER A 57 -14.83 -0.56 0.89
CA SER A 57 -15.14 -1.80 1.61
C SER A 57 -14.73 -1.78 3.09
N GLY A 58 -13.78 -0.91 3.46
CA GLY A 58 -13.20 -0.85 4.79
C GLY A 58 -14.02 -0.03 5.79
N ASP A 59 -14.11 -0.58 6.99
CA ASP A 59 -14.78 0.00 8.16
C ASP A 59 -13.75 0.74 9.04
N PRO A 60 -13.88 2.07 9.25
CA PRO A 60 -12.96 2.83 10.07
C PRO A 60 -12.86 2.35 11.51
N GLU A 61 -13.96 1.89 12.14
CA GLU A 61 -13.92 1.41 13.51
C GLU A 61 -13.12 0.10 13.63
N LYS A 62 -13.27 -0.79 12.65
CA LYS A 62 -12.45 -2.01 12.57
C LYS A 62 -10.98 -1.67 12.33
N ALA A 63 -10.69 -0.68 11.50
CA ALA A 63 -9.33 -0.21 11.27
C ALA A 63 -8.71 0.35 12.56
N THR A 64 -9.45 1.16 13.33
CA THR A 64 -9.00 1.66 14.64
C THR A 64 -8.71 0.51 15.62
N ARG A 65 -9.61 -0.48 15.73
CA ARG A 65 -9.36 -1.65 16.59
C ARG A 65 -8.12 -2.42 16.18
N ALA A 66 -7.88 -2.60 14.88
CA ALA A 66 -6.68 -3.25 14.37
C ALA A 66 -5.41 -2.43 14.65
N LEU A 67 -5.46 -1.10 14.57
CA LEU A 67 -4.33 -0.23 14.92
C LEU A 67 -3.98 -0.32 16.42
N ILE A 68 -4.99 -0.37 17.30
CA ILE A 68 -4.78 -0.56 18.74
C ILE A 68 -4.12 -1.93 19.00
N ALA A 69 -4.63 -3.00 18.39
CA ALA A 69 -4.05 -4.33 18.52
C ALA A 69 -2.61 -4.38 18.00
N LEU A 70 -2.32 -3.70 16.88
CA LEU A 70 -0.98 -3.60 16.31
C LEU A 70 -0.01 -2.86 17.24
N ALA A 71 -0.46 -1.76 17.86
CA ALA A 71 0.35 -0.99 18.80
C ALA A 71 0.65 -1.77 20.10
N ALA A 72 -0.26 -2.65 20.51
CA ALA A 72 -0.10 -3.50 21.69
C ALA A 72 0.69 -4.80 21.41
N ALA A 73 1.06 -5.08 20.16
CA ALA A 73 1.76 -6.32 19.81
C ALA A 73 3.21 -6.33 20.35
N ASP A 74 3.63 -7.48 20.89
CA ASP A 74 4.99 -7.65 21.41
C ASP A 74 6.06 -7.55 20.33
N ASN A 75 5.75 -7.93 19.09
CA ASN A 75 6.63 -7.83 17.94
C ASN A 75 5.84 -7.42 16.69
N PRO A 76 5.51 -6.12 16.54
CA PRO A 76 4.71 -5.65 15.43
C PRO A 76 5.51 -5.75 14.12
N PRO A 77 4.86 -6.07 12.98
CA PRO A 77 5.54 -6.16 11.69
C PRO A 77 6.06 -4.80 11.25
N LYS A 78 7.11 -4.77 10.40
CA LYS A 78 7.58 -3.53 9.76
C LYS A 78 6.53 -2.92 8.82
N ARG A 79 5.65 -3.76 8.25
CA ARG A 79 4.57 -3.34 7.34
C ARG A 79 3.36 -4.26 7.48
N ILE A 80 2.16 -3.69 7.40
CA ILE A 80 0.90 -4.44 7.39
C ILE A 80 -0.04 -3.88 6.32
N TYR A 81 -0.72 -4.77 5.59
CA TYR A 81 -1.72 -4.42 4.58
C TYR A 81 -3.11 -4.65 5.15
N LEU A 82 -3.79 -3.56 5.49
CA LEU A 82 -5.06 -3.60 6.23
C LEU A 82 -6.23 -3.43 5.26
N GLY A 83 -7.08 -4.46 5.16
CA GLY A 83 -8.19 -4.52 4.21
C GLY A 83 -7.96 -5.54 3.11
N ALA A 84 -9.03 -6.24 2.70
CA ALA A 84 -8.94 -7.33 1.73
C ALA A 84 -8.45 -6.86 0.35
N ASP A 85 -8.84 -5.65 -0.05
CA ASP A 85 -8.37 -4.99 -1.27
C ASP A 85 -6.86 -4.70 -1.24
N SER A 86 -6.37 -4.10 -0.15
CA SER A 86 -4.95 -3.80 0.05
C SER A 86 -4.11 -5.07 0.09
N PHE A 87 -4.56 -6.08 0.84
CA PHE A 87 -3.90 -7.37 0.93
C PHE A 87 -3.82 -8.06 -0.44
N ALA A 88 -4.95 -8.18 -1.14
CA ALA A 88 -4.98 -8.82 -2.46
C ALA A 88 -4.16 -8.04 -3.51
N ALA A 89 -4.12 -6.71 -3.43
CA ALA A 89 -3.27 -5.90 -4.29
C ALA A 89 -1.78 -6.17 -4.07
N MET A 90 -1.36 -6.29 -2.81
CA MET A 90 0.02 -6.63 -2.50
C MET A 90 0.37 -8.06 -2.92
N GLU A 91 -0.49 -9.03 -2.64
CA GLU A 91 -0.29 -10.42 -3.05
C GLU A 91 -0.08 -10.54 -4.57
N ARG A 92 -0.93 -9.87 -5.37
CA ARG A 92 -0.75 -9.79 -6.82
C ARG A 92 0.57 -9.13 -7.20
N LYS A 93 0.97 -8.05 -6.53
CA LYS A 93 2.25 -7.37 -6.83
C LYS A 93 3.44 -8.25 -6.48
N MET A 94 3.41 -8.96 -5.35
CA MET A 94 4.47 -9.91 -4.98
C MET A 94 4.60 -11.02 -6.03
N GLY A 95 3.48 -11.58 -6.48
CA GLY A 95 3.49 -12.59 -7.54
C GLY A 95 4.11 -12.07 -8.84
N LYS A 96 3.75 -10.84 -9.27
CA LYS A 96 4.35 -10.21 -10.46
C LYS A 96 5.85 -10.00 -10.31
N VAL A 97 6.30 -9.45 -9.17
CA VAL A 97 7.71 -9.20 -8.91
C VAL A 97 8.50 -10.51 -8.90
N ALA A 98 7.99 -11.55 -8.24
CA ALA A 98 8.64 -12.85 -8.22
C ALA A 98 8.76 -13.46 -9.63
N ALA A 99 7.70 -13.35 -10.44
CA ALA A 99 7.71 -13.82 -11.82
C ALA A 99 8.71 -13.03 -12.70
N GLU A 100 8.76 -11.70 -12.55
CA GLU A 100 9.72 -10.84 -13.24
C GLU A 100 11.17 -11.19 -12.84
N MET A 101 11.45 -11.39 -11.55
CA MET A 101 12.76 -11.80 -11.07
C MET A 101 13.20 -13.14 -11.66
N ALA A 102 12.30 -14.13 -11.66
CA ALA A 102 12.59 -15.44 -12.23
C ALA A 102 12.84 -15.38 -13.75
N ALA A 103 12.08 -14.54 -14.47
CA ALA A 103 12.24 -14.38 -15.92
C ALA A 103 13.59 -13.74 -16.32
N TRP A 104 14.21 -12.97 -15.42
CA TRP A 104 15.45 -12.22 -15.68
C TRP A 104 16.63 -12.69 -14.82
N GLU A 105 16.56 -13.88 -14.24
CA GLU A 105 17.57 -14.39 -13.29
C GLU A 105 18.97 -14.47 -13.91
N GLU A 106 19.08 -15.07 -15.10
CA GLU A 106 20.37 -15.25 -15.79
C GLU A 106 21.06 -13.91 -16.06
N LEU A 107 20.33 -12.96 -16.66
CA LEU A 107 20.87 -11.62 -16.94
C LEU A 107 21.21 -10.88 -15.65
N SER A 108 20.40 -11.02 -14.60
CA SER A 108 20.68 -10.38 -13.31
C SER A 108 21.99 -10.89 -12.71
N HIS A 109 22.25 -12.19 -12.83
CA HIS A 109 23.48 -12.82 -12.33
C HIS A 109 24.68 -12.66 -13.27
N SER A 110 24.51 -12.25 -14.52
CA SER A 110 25.60 -12.13 -15.51
C SER A 110 26.60 -11.01 -15.21
N THR A 111 26.30 -10.14 -14.24
CA THR A 111 27.17 -9.04 -13.81
C THR A 111 28.05 -9.38 -12.61
N LYS A 112 28.00 -10.64 -12.15
CA LYS A 112 28.90 -11.11 -11.08
C LYS A 112 30.36 -11.02 -11.54
N TYR A 113 31.25 -10.63 -10.63
CA TYR A 113 32.69 -10.67 -10.87
C TYR A 113 33.18 -12.12 -10.89
N GLU A 114 33.96 -12.49 -11.91
CA GLU A 114 34.64 -13.79 -11.97
C GLU A 114 36.10 -13.59 -11.54
N GLY A 115 36.49 -14.26 -10.45
CA GLY A 115 37.86 -14.33 -9.96
C GLY A 115 38.56 -15.60 -10.40
#